data_AF-A0A8T2A6Z0-F1
#
_entry.id   AF-A0A8T2A6Z0-F1
#
_cell.length_a   1.000
_cell.length_b   1.000
_cell.length_c   1.000
_cell.angle_alpha   90.00
_cell.angle_beta   90.00
_cell.angle_gamma   90.00
#
_symmetry.space_group_name_H-M   'P 1'
#
loop_
_entity.id
_entity.type
_entity.pdbx_description
1 polymer ?
#
loop_
_entity_poly.entity_id
_entity_poly.type
_entity_poly.pdbx_seq_one_letter_code
_entity_poly.pdbx_strand_id
1 'polypeptide(L)'
;MLEFDKFKASDGKIETVTLSELKQEELMALVEFIYDNRSLLSEKEKKHVQSLYKAADKYEIPHLQDLCRNELIASLNSSNVYNVYELSLYPCDEALKVSALNYILRNLKTICNNDDQFKASLPIIQILPSR
;
A
#
# COMPACT_ATOMS: atom_id res chain seq x y z
N MET A 1 22.05 12.69 33.30
CA MET A 1 20.95 11.89 33.88
C MET A 1 19.68 12.47 33.28
N LEU A 2 19.11 11.81 32.27
CA LEU A 2 17.87 12.29 31.63
C LEU A 2 16.73 11.99 32.60
N GLU A 3 16.06 13.04 33.07
CA GLU A 3 14.83 12.90 33.86
C GLU A 3 13.80 12.20 32.98
N PHE A 4 13.43 10.97 33.36
CA PHE A 4 12.24 10.34 32.80
C PHE A 4 11.06 11.17 33.27
N ASP A 5 10.48 11.95 32.37
CA ASP A 5 9.22 12.64 32.61
C ASP A 5 8.22 11.63 33.13
N LYS A 6 7.75 11.89 34.35
CA LYS A 6 6.75 11.10 35.04
C LYS A 6 5.51 11.07 34.14
N PHE A 7 5.27 9.94 33.49
CA PHE A 7 4.03 9.70 32.74
C PHE A 7 2.88 9.99 33.72
N LYS A 8 2.15 11.10 33.49
CA LYS A 8 0.94 11.42 34.25
C LYS A 8 -0.12 10.40 33.85
N ALA A 9 -0.07 9.22 34.46
CA ALA A 9 -1.11 8.23 34.33
C ALA A 9 -2.40 8.83 34.91
N SER A 10 -3.33 9.16 34.03
CA SER A 10 -4.70 9.54 34.38
C SER A 10 -5.37 8.38 35.12
N ASP A 11 -5.51 8.45 36.45
CA ASP A 11 -6.44 7.70 37.33
C ASP A 11 -6.86 6.28 36.91
N GLY A 12 -5.92 5.44 36.46
CA GLY A 12 -6.19 4.04 36.12
C GLY A 12 -7.17 3.83 34.95
N LYS A 13 -7.44 4.85 34.14
CA LYS A 13 -8.32 4.75 32.98
C LYS A 13 -7.52 4.23 31.78
N ILE A 14 -7.86 3.02 31.32
CA ILE A 14 -7.29 2.48 30.08
C ILE A 14 -7.88 3.28 28.92
N GLU A 15 -7.02 3.98 28.18
CA GLU A 15 -7.39 4.61 26.92
C GLU A 15 -7.25 3.59 25.79
N THR A 16 -8.31 3.45 25.00
CA THR A 16 -8.34 2.54 23.85
C THR A 16 -8.43 3.35 22.57
N VAL A 17 -7.62 2.95 21.59
CA VAL A 17 -7.66 3.48 20.22
C VAL A 17 -8.12 2.35 19.30
N THR A 18 -9.08 2.62 18.41
CA THR A 18 -9.60 1.64 17.45
C THR A 18 -9.15 1.99 16.05
N LEU A 19 -8.45 1.06 15.38
CA LEU A 19 -8.01 1.19 13.99
C LEU A 19 -8.92 0.32 13.09
N SER A 20 -10.10 0.86 12.75
CA SER A 20 -11.20 0.07 12.15
C SER A 20 -10.94 -0.41 10.71
N GLU A 21 -9.99 0.20 10.01
CA GLU A 21 -9.62 -0.19 8.64
C GLU A 21 -8.66 -1.38 8.55
N LEU A 22 -8.11 -1.82 9.69
CA LEU A 22 -7.18 -2.94 9.76
C LEU A 22 -7.82 -4.17 10.40
N LYS A 23 -7.65 -5.31 9.74
CA LYS A 23 -7.94 -6.62 10.33
C LYS A 23 -6.86 -6.98 11.36
N GLN A 24 -7.15 -7.96 12.21
CA GLN A 24 -6.24 -8.40 13.28
C GLN A 24 -4.81 -8.70 12.77
N GLU A 25 -4.67 -9.48 11.69
CA GLU A 25 -3.35 -9.84 11.15
C GLU A 25 -2.58 -8.62 10.62
N GLU A 26 -3.30 -7.68 9.99
CA GLU A 26 -2.73 -6.46 9.41
C GLU A 26 -2.29 -5.49 10.52
N LEU A 27 -3.11 -5.37 11.57
CA LEU A 27 -2.78 -4.60 12.77
C LEU A 27 -1.54 -5.16 13.47
N MET A 28 -1.45 -6.47 13.62
CA MET A 28 -0.26 -7.10 14.21
C MET A 28 0.99 -6.83 13.36
N ALA A 29 0.89 -6.91 12.04
CA ALA A 29 2.00 -6.60 11.14
C ALA A 29 2.44 -5.13 11.27
N LEU A 30 1.48 -4.19 11.38
CA LEU A 30 1.78 -2.77 11.61
C LEU A 30 2.51 -2.55 12.93
N VAL A 31 2.01 -3.13 14.02
CA VAL A 31 2.63 -2.97 15.36
C VAL A 31 4.03 -3.55 15.37
N GLU A 32 4.24 -4.75 14.83
CA GLU A 32 5.57 -5.37 14.75
C GLU A 32 6.55 -4.50 13.94
N PHE A 33 6.11 -3.94 12.81
CA PHE A 33 6.93 -3.01 12.02
C PHE A 33 7.37 -1.78 12.84
N ILE A 34 6.45 -1.17 13.58
CA ILE A 34 6.72 0.04 14.39
C ILE A 34 7.77 -0.24 15.47
N TYR A 35 7.70 -1.42 16.11
CA TYR A 35 8.62 -1.77 17.19
C TYR A 35 9.99 -2.23 16.68
N ASP A 36 10.06 -2.86 15.51
CA ASP A 36 11.31 -3.48 15.03
C ASP A 36 12.25 -2.48 14.30
N ASN A 37 11.81 -1.23 14.07
CA ASN A 37 12.57 -0.16 13.39
C ASN A 37 13.37 -0.64 12.16
N ARG A 38 12.74 -1.48 11.33
CA ARG A 38 13.40 -2.14 10.20
C ARG A 38 13.45 -1.23 8.97
N SER A 39 14.50 -1.42 8.16
CA SER A 39 14.62 -0.79 6.85
C SER A 39 13.99 -1.62 5.72
N LEU A 40 13.37 -2.76 6.04
CA LEU A 40 12.79 -3.71 5.08
C LEU A 40 11.51 -4.33 5.66
N LEU A 41 10.58 -4.69 4.77
CA LEU A 41 9.37 -5.45 5.12
C LEU A 41 9.70 -6.94 5.32
N SER A 42 9.16 -7.52 6.39
CA SER A 42 9.13 -8.96 6.61
C SER A 42 8.10 -9.62 5.69
N GLU A 43 8.13 -10.95 5.57
CA GLU A 43 7.13 -11.70 4.81
C GLU A 43 5.71 -11.50 5.32
N LYS A 44 5.54 -11.25 6.63
CA LYS A 44 4.24 -10.92 7.22
C LYS A 44 3.74 -9.57 6.74
N GLU A 45 4.60 -8.54 6.73
CA GLU A 45 4.22 -7.24 6.21
C GLU A 45 3.96 -7.27 4.70
N LYS A 46 4.78 -8.00 3.93
CA LYS A 46 4.58 -8.16 2.48
C LYS A 46 3.23 -8.81 2.15
N LYS A 47 2.81 -9.82 2.92
CA LYS A 47 1.48 -10.45 2.79
C LYS A 47 0.34 -9.43 2.93
N HIS A 48 0.53 -8.39 3.74
CA HIS A 48 -0.47 -7.36 4.04
C HIS A 48 -0.12 -5.99 3.44
N VAL A 49 0.75 -5.95 2.42
CA VAL A 49 1.37 -4.71 1.93
C VAL A 49 0.36 -3.64 1.48
N GLN A 50 -0.77 -4.02 0.88
CA GLN A 50 -1.78 -3.05 0.43
C GLN A 50 -2.50 -2.37 1.61
N SER A 51 -2.84 -3.14 2.64
CA SER A 51 -3.49 -2.63 3.85
C SER A 51 -2.51 -1.75 4.64
N LEU A 52 -1.25 -2.18 4.75
CA LEU A 52 -0.18 -1.41 5.39
C LEU A 52 0.13 -0.13 4.63
N TYR A 53 0.12 -0.13 3.30
CA TYR A 53 0.31 1.07 2.49
C TYR A 53 -0.76 2.14 2.77
N LYS A 54 -2.04 1.73 2.85
CA LYS A 54 -3.16 2.63 3.19
C LYS A 54 -3.07 3.13 4.63
N ALA A 55 -2.71 2.26 5.56
CA ALA A 55 -2.54 2.64 6.96
C ALA A 55 -1.36 3.60 7.15
N ALA A 56 -0.26 3.39 6.41
CA ALA A 56 0.91 4.26 6.46
C ALA A 56 0.58 5.68 5.99
N ASP A 57 -0.27 5.82 4.97
CA ASP A 57 -0.80 7.12 4.57
C ASP A 57 -1.68 7.74 5.68
N LYS A 58 -2.71 7.00 6.13
CA LYS A 58 -3.69 7.47 7.10
C LYS A 58 -3.08 7.88 8.44
N TYR A 59 -2.06 7.16 8.90
CA TYR A 59 -1.38 7.39 10.17
C TYR A 59 -0.07 8.14 10.03
N GLU A 60 0.20 8.70 8.85
CA GLU A 60 1.39 9.52 8.59
C GLU A 60 2.69 8.82 9.00
N ILE A 61 2.91 7.62 8.44
CA ILE A 61 4.12 6.81 8.63
C ILE A 61 4.89 6.72 7.29
N PRO A 62 5.59 7.79 6.84
CA PRO A 62 6.18 7.86 5.50
C PRO A 62 7.16 6.72 5.20
N HIS A 63 7.96 6.31 6.19
CA HIS A 63 8.92 5.22 6.02
C HIS A 63 8.25 3.90 5.67
N LEU A 64 7.12 3.57 6.31
CA LEU A 64 6.34 2.38 5.95
C LEU A 64 5.73 2.52 4.55
N GLN A 65 5.20 3.70 4.23
CA GLN A 65 4.61 3.98 2.93
C GLN A 65 5.61 3.78 1.79
N ASP A 66 6.85 4.26 1.95
CA ASP A 66 7.94 4.10 0.99
C ASP A 66 8.31 2.63 0.78
N LEU A 67 8.43 1.86 1.87
CA LEU A 67 8.73 0.44 1.79
C LEU A 67 7.61 -0.35 1.12
N CYS A 68 6.35 -0.07 1.47
CA CYS A 68 5.20 -0.67 0.82
C CYS A 68 5.12 -0.30 -0.67
N ARG A 69 5.40 0.95 -1.04
CA ARG A 69 5.48 1.37 -2.45
C ARG A 69 6.48 0.52 -3.22
N ASN A 70 7.70 0.38 -2.68
CA ASN A 70 8.76 -0.38 -3.35
C ASN A 70 8.36 -1.85 -3.55
N GLU A 71 7.73 -2.47 -2.56
CA GLU A 71 7.23 -3.85 -2.65
C GLU A 71 6.07 -3.97 -3.67
N LEU A 72 5.14 -3.02 -3.70
CA LEU A 72 4.05 -2.99 -4.69
C LEU A 72 4.59 -2.86 -6.12
N ILE A 73 5.59 -2.00 -6.33
CA ILE A 73 6.26 -1.86 -7.64
C ILE A 73 6.99 -3.16 -8.03
N ALA A 74 7.74 -3.75 -7.10
CA ALA A 74 8.50 -4.97 -7.34
C ALA A 74 7.61 -6.19 -7.65
N SER A 75 6.40 -6.22 -7.10
CA SER A 75 5.43 -7.31 -7.28
C SER A 75 4.48 -7.13 -8.47
N LEU A 76 4.61 -6.05 -9.25
CA LEU A 76 3.75 -5.76 -10.40
C LEU A 76 3.72 -6.92 -11.40
N ASN A 77 2.51 -7.36 -11.72
CA ASN A 77 2.23 -8.38 -12.72
C ASN A 77 0.85 -8.16 -13.37
N SER A 78 0.50 -8.95 -14.38
CA SER A 78 -0.77 -8.81 -15.09
C SER A 78 -2.02 -9.03 -14.24
N SER A 79 -1.94 -9.77 -13.13
CA SER A 79 -3.10 -10.05 -12.27
C SER A 79 -3.32 -9.01 -11.17
N ASN A 80 -2.30 -8.20 -10.82
CA ASN A 80 -2.43 -7.19 -9.75
C ASN A 80 -2.31 -5.74 -10.22
N VAL A 81 -1.81 -5.48 -11.44
CA VAL A 81 -1.46 -4.12 -11.89
C VAL A 81 -2.64 -3.15 -11.84
N TYR A 82 -3.86 -3.60 -12.12
CA TYR A 82 -5.03 -2.75 -12.04
C TYR A 82 -5.31 -2.30 -10.59
N ASN A 83 -5.28 -3.23 -9.64
CA ASN A 83 -5.45 -2.92 -8.22
C ASN A 83 -4.34 -1.99 -7.72
N VAL A 84 -3.09 -2.20 -8.14
CA VAL A 84 -1.96 -1.33 -7.76
C VAL A 84 -2.11 0.07 -8.37
N TYR A 85 -2.58 0.18 -9.61
CA TYR A 85 -2.89 1.46 -10.24
C TYR A 85 -4.00 2.20 -9.47
N GLU A 86 -5.11 1.53 -9.14
CA GLU A 86 -6.19 2.12 -8.34
C GLU A 86 -5.70 2.60 -6.97
N LEU A 87 -4.90 1.78 -6.28
CA LEU A 87 -4.27 2.14 -5.01
C LEU A 87 -3.39 3.39 -5.10
N SER A 88 -2.75 3.64 -6.25
CA SER A 88 -1.90 4.83 -6.42
C SER A 88 -2.68 6.14 -6.52
N LEU A 89 -3.98 6.08 -6.88
CA LEU A 89 -4.81 7.28 -7.07
C LEU A 89 -5.16 7.96 -5.75
N TYR A 90 -5.14 7.21 -4.65
CA TYR A 90 -5.33 7.71 -3.30
C TYR A 90 -4.35 6.96 -2.39
N PRO A 91 -3.16 7.53 -2.17
CA PRO A 91 -2.94 8.94 -1.79
C PRO A 91 -2.29 9.86 -2.84
N CYS A 92 -2.56 9.67 -4.13
CA CYS A 92 -1.91 10.40 -5.24
C CYS A 92 -0.39 10.16 -5.34
N ASP A 93 0.00 8.89 -5.26
CA ASP A 93 1.39 8.46 -5.33
C ASP A 93 1.89 8.36 -6.79
N GLU A 94 2.53 9.43 -7.25
CA GLU A 94 2.99 9.54 -8.64
C GLU A 94 3.97 8.43 -9.03
N ALA A 95 4.87 8.05 -8.14
CA ALA A 95 5.88 7.02 -8.42
C ALA A 95 5.22 5.65 -8.62
N LEU A 96 4.26 5.29 -7.77
CA LEU A 96 3.49 4.07 -7.90
C LEU A 96 2.62 4.09 -9.16
N LYS A 97 1.94 5.22 -9.41
CA LYS A 97 1.06 5.42 -10.57
C LYS A 97 1.81 5.27 -11.89
N VAL A 98 2.95 5.97 -12.04
CA VAL A 98 3.79 5.89 -13.25
C VAL A 98 4.34 4.48 -13.45
N SER A 99 4.74 3.80 -12.38
CA SER A 99 5.23 2.42 -12.46
C SER A 99 4.14 1.46 -12.95
N ALA A 100 2.92 1.56 -12.40
CA ALA A 100 1.79 0.75 -12.84
C ALA A 100 1.38 1.04 -14.29
N LEU A 101 1.28 2.31 -14.69
CA LEU A 101 0.99 2.70 -16.07
C LEU A 101 2.05 2.22 -17.06
N ASN A 102 3.33 2.33 -16.71
CA ASN A 102 4.42 1.81 -17.55
C ASN A 102 4.33 0.28 -17.71
N TYR A 103 3.99 -0.44 -16.64
CA TYR A 103 3.77 -1.88 -16.73
C TYR A 103 2.60 -2.21 -17.67
N ILE A 104 1.48 -1.49 -17.53
CA ILE A 104 0.31 -1.62 -18.40
C ILE A 104 0.71 -1.42 -19.85
N LEU A 105 1.32 -0.29 -20.20
CA LEU A 105 1.68 0.06 -21.57
C LEU A 105 2.58 -1.00 -22.23
N ARG A 106 3.53 -1.56 -21.47
CA ARG A 106 4.44 -2.62 -21.96
C ARG A 106 3.72 -3.96 -22.18
N ASN A 107 2.67 -4.24 -21.43
CA ASN A 107 1.97 -5.54 -21.43
C ASN A 107 0.53 -5.47 -21.93
N LEU A 108 0.14 -4.36 -22.59
CA LEU A 108 -1.24 -4.06 -22.99
C LEU A 108 -1.94 -5.23 -23.68
N LYS A 109 -1.27 -5.88 -24.64
CA LYS A 109 -1.82 -7.02 -25.40
C LYS A 109 -2.16 -8.20 -24.49
N THR A 110 -1.24 -8.55 -23.59
CA THR A 110 -1.41 -9.68 -22.66
C THR A 110 -2.52 -9.38 -21.65
N ILE A 111 -2.55 -8.16 -21.10
CA ILE A 111 -3.56 -7.76 -20.11
C ILE A 111 -4.95 -7.72 -20.74
N CYS A 112 -5.11 -7.11 -21.91
CA CYS A 112 -6.40 -7.05 -22.60
C CYS A 112 -6.91 -8.44 -23.01
N ASN A 113 -6.04 -9.41 -23.28
CA ASN A 113 -6.50 -10.76 -23.60
C ASN A 113 -6.99 -11.54 -22.38
N ASN A 114 -6.55 -11.16 -21.18
CA ASN A 114 -6.80 -11.90 -19.94
C ASN A 114 -7.85 -11.24 -19.03
N ASP A 115 -8.20 -9.98 -19.26
CA ASP A 115 -9.06 -9.22 -18.35
C ASP A 115 -10.06 -8.31 -19.12
N ASP A 116 -11.33 -8.72 -19.15
CA ASP A 116 -12.41 -7.96 -19.77
C ASP A 116 -12.83 -6.73 -18.93
N GLN A 117 -12.60 -6.74 -17.61
CA GLN A 117 -12.89 -5.61 -16.74
C GLN A 117 -11.89 -4.47 -16.99
N PHE A 118 -10.64 -4.81 -17.27
CA PHE A 118 -9.60 -3.84 -17.66
C PHE A 118 -9.94 -3.08 -18.95
N LYS A 119 -10.57 -3.75 -19.94
CA LYS A 119 -11.04 -3.11 -21.19
C LYS A 119 -12.11 -2.05 -20.94
N ALA A 120 -12.92 -2.22 -19.90
CA ALA A 120 -14.03 -1.33 -19.57
C ALA A 120 -13.58 -0.11 -18.76
N SER A 121 -12.54 -0.26 -17.92
CA SER A 121 -12.15 0.76 -16.92
C SER A 121 -11.14 1.80 -17.39
N LEU A 122 -10.40 1.57 -18.48
CA LEU A 122 -9.42 2.54 -18.99
C LEU A 122 -9.87 3.18 -20.32
N PRO A 123 -10.41 4.40 -20.31
CA PRO A 123 -10.82 5.08 -21.55
C PRO A 123 -9.66 5.29 -22.53
N ILE A 124 -8.41 5.33 -22.05
CA ILE A 124 -7.21 5.48 -22.88
C ILE A 124 -6.99 4.25 -23.78
N ILE A 125 -7.41 3.04 -23.36
CA ILE A 125 -7.24 1.82 -24.15
C ILE A 125 -8.19 1.80 -25.35
N GLN A 126 -9.39 2.39 -25.23
CA GLN A 126 -10.34 2.54 -26.32
C GLN A 126 -9.88 3.53 -27.41
N ILE A 127 -8.87 4.36 -27.12
CA ILE A 127 -8.34 5.39 -28.04
C ILE A 127 -7.09 4.87 -28.78
N LEU A 128 -6.48 3.77 -28.35
CA LEU A 128 -5.33 3.19 -29.05
C LEU A 128 -5.81 2.46 -30.33
N PRO A 129 -5.39 2.89 -31.53
CA PRO A 129 -5.84 2.26 -32.76
C PRO A 129 -5.36 0.81 -32.79
N SER A 130 -6.31 -0.12 -32.99
CA SER A 130 -6.01 -1.51 -33.30
C SER A 130 -5.19 -1.54 -34.59
N ARG A 131 -3.88 -1.79 -34.47
CA ARG A 131 -3.02 -2.11 -35.59
C ARG A 131 -2.86 -3.61 -35.71
#